data_AF-A0A939ZWT4-F1
#
_entry.id   AF-A0A939ZWT4-F1
#
_cell.length_a   1.000
_cell.length_b   1.000
_cell.length_c   1.000
_cell.angle_alpha   90.00
_cell.angle_beta   90.00
_cell.angle_gamma   90.00
#
_symmetry.space_group_name_H-M   'P 1'
#
loop_
_entity.id
_entity.type
_entity.pdbx_description
1 polymer ?
#
loop_
_entity_poly.entity_id
_entity_poly.type
_entity_poly.pdbx_seq_one_letter_code
_entity_poly.pdbx_strand_id
1 'polypeptide(L)'
;MRDGGIAIVGDKDSVLAFKAIGVDVFPVENEMQARDKVHTLARNYSVIFVTEQVALWIEMLIKRYQARPYPVIVPIPSAEGNKGLGLMGIKANVEKAIGADILFDKKEDK
;
A
#
# COMPACT_ATOMS: atom_id res chain seq x y z
N MET A 1 -7.38 19.95 9.73
CA MET A 1 -8.26 18.80 9.40
C MET A 1 -7.57 18.06 8.27
N ARG A 2 -7.60 16.72 8.25
CA ARG A 2 -7.21 15.98 7.04
C ARG A 2 -8.31 16.24 6.01
N ASP A 3 -7.95 16.59 4.80
CA ASP A 3 -8.91 16.57 3.71
C ASP A 3 -9.26 15.10 3.46
N GLY A 4 -10.52 14.76 3.25
CA GLY A 4 -10.97 13.38 3.01
C GLY A 4 -10.45 12.75 1.72
N GLY A 5 -9.39 13.31 1.12
CA GLY A 5 -8.85 12.95 -0.17
C GLY A 5 -8.15 11.58 -0.16
N ILE A 6 -8.09 11.01 -1.36
CA ILE A 6 -7.43 9.76 -1.67
C ILE A 6 -6.23 10.08 -2.55
N ALA A 7 -5.06 9.57 -2.17
CA ALA A 7 -3.84 9.67 -2.96
C ALA A 7 -3.40 8.29 -3.46
N ILE A 8 -2.67 8.28 -4.57
CA ILE A 8 -1.97 7.09 -5.08
C ILE A 8 -0.51 7.43 -5.39
N VAL A 9 0.41 6.56 -4.99
CA VAL A 9 1.87 6.72 -5.17
C VAL A 9 2.43 5.47 -5.83
N GLY A 10 3.20 5.62 -6.91
CA GLY A 10 3.72 4.48 -7.67
C GLY A 10 4.55 4.88 -8.86
N ASP A 11 5.00 3.89 -9.63
CA ASP A 11 5.60 4.13 -10.93
C ASP A 11 4.58 4.79 -11.87
N LYS A 12 5.07 5.68 -12.72
CA LYS A 12 4.26 6.57 -13.54
C LYS A 12 3.23 5.81 -14.40
N ASP A 13 3.65 4.72 -15.01
CA ASP A 13 2.81 3.97 -15.96
C ASP A 13 1.68 3.22 -15.25
N SER A 14 1.89 2.79 -14.01
CA SER A 14 0.83 2.16 -13.20
C SER A 14 -0.20 3.13 -12.67
N VAL A 15 0.21 4.32 -12.24
CA VAL A 15 -0.68 5.19 -11.44
C VAL A 15 -1.39 6.28 -12.24
N LEU A 16 -0.91 6.63 -13.44
CA LEU A 16 -1.50 7.73 -14.22
C LEU A 16 -2.97 7.52 -14.59
N ALA A 17 -3.40 6.28 -14.82
CA ALA A 17 -4.79 5.95 -15.16
C ALA A 17 -5.79 6.39 -14.07
N PHE A 18 -5.37 6.44 -12.80
CA PHE A 18 -6.23 6.83 -11.68
C PHE A 18 -6.58 8.33 -11.66
N LYS A 19 -5.86 9.15 -12.42
CA LYS A 19 -6.19 10.58 -12.56
C LYS A 19 -7.56 10.78 -13.22
N ALA A 20 -7.97 9.87 -14.10
CA ALA A 20 -9.26 9.94 -14.80
C ALA A 20 -10.46 9.77 -13.87
N ILE A 21 -10.27 9.15 -12.70
CA ILE A 21 -11.33 8.90 -11.72
C ILE A 21 -11.25 9.85 -10.50
N GLY A 22 -10.45 10.92 -10.59
CA GLY A 22 -10.38 11.96 -9.56
C GLY A 22 -9.53 11.61 -8.33
N VAL A 23 -8.63 10.62 -8.43
CA VAL A 23 -7.63 10.34 -7.39
C VAL A 23 -6.40 11.23 -7.61
N ASP A 24 -5.82 11.74 -6.53
CA ASP A 24 -4.58 12.51 -6.60
C ASP A 24 -3.39 11.58 -6.85
N VAL A 25 -2.74 11.74 -8.01
CA VAL A 25 -1.67 10.85 -8.50
C VAL A 25 -0.30 11.45 -8.26
N PHE A 26 0.58 10.69 -7.61
CA PHE A 26 1.95 11.09 -7.32
C PHE A 26 2.95 10.03 -7.83
N PRO A 27 3.47 10.18 -9.05
CA PRO A 27 4.50 9.27 -9.55
C PRO A 27 5.80 9.45 -8.76
N VAL A 28 6.52 8.35 -8.52
CA VAL A 28 7.83 8.32 -7.85
C VAL A 28 8.76 7.36 -8.56
N GLU A 29 10.05 7.67 -8.57
CA GLU A 29 11.06 6.89 -9.32
C GLU A 29 12.00 6.08 -8.44
N ASN A 30 12.07 6.40 -7.14
CA ASN A 30 12.98 5.75 -6.20
C ASN A 30 12.49 5.83 -4.75
N GLU A 31 13.16 5.08 -3.87
CA GLU A 31 12.86 4.99 -2.44
C GLU A 31 12.86 6.36 -1.73
N MET A 32 13.83 7.22 -2.02
CA MET A 32 13.94 8.53 -1.38
C MET A 32 12.72 9.40 -1.71
N GLN A 33 12.36 9.49 -3.00
CA GLN A 33 11.15 10.21 -3.42
C GLN A 33 9.88 9.61 -2.82
N ALA A 34 9.77 8.27 -2.80
CA ALA A 34 8.61 7.58 -2.25
C ALA A 34 8.43 7.89 -0.76
N ARG A 35 9.51 7.81 0.03
CA ARG A 35 9.50 8.09 1.45
C ARG A 35 9.05 9.52 1.75
N ASP A 36 9.65 10.50 1.09
CA ASP A 36 9.33 11.91 1.31
C ASP A 36 7.91 12.24 0.87
N LYS A 37 7.47 11.67 -0.26
CA LYS A 37 6.11 11.86 -0.78
C LYS A 37 5.09 11.30 0.19
N VAL A 38 5.20 10.02 0.57
CA VAL A 38 4.23 9.38 1.47
C VAL A 38 4.24 10.02 2.85
N HIS A 39 5.41 10.44 3.36
CA HIS A 39 5.49 11.18 4.62
C HIS A 39 4.71 12.49 4.59
N THR A 40 4.79 13.22 3.47
CA THR A 40 4.06 14.47 3.27
C THR A 40 2.56 14.23 3.16
N LEU A 41 2.16 13.26 2.32
CA LEU A 41 0.76 12.92 2.10
C LEU A 41 0.06 12.43 3.37
N ALA A 42 0.77 11.72 4.25
CA ALA A 42 0.23 11.18 5.49
C ALA A 42 -0.39 12.23 6.45
N ARG A 43 -0.02 13.51 6.29
CA ARG A 43 -0.57 14.62 7.09
C ARG A 43 -1.92 15.10 6.60
N ASN A 44 -2.20 14.96 5.30
CA ASN A 44 -3.34 15.60 4.65
C ASN A 44 -4.36 14.60 4.10
N TYR A 45 -3.93 13.38 3.74
CA TYR A 45 -4.77 12.36 3.14
C TYR A 45 -5.24 11.34 4.18
N SER A 46 -6.43 10.79 3.96
CA SER A 46 -6.99 9.71 4.79
C SER A 46 -6.59 8.33 4.27
N VAL A 47 -6.52 8.17 2.95
CA VAL A 47 -6.13 6.92 2.29
C VAL A 47 -5.03 7.19 1.28
N ILE A 48 -3.98 6.38 1.32
CA ILE A 48 -2.84 6.44 0.41
C ILE A 48 -2.66 5.04 -0.18
N PHE A 49 -2.99 4.88 -1.46
CA PHE A 49 -2.62 3.70 -2.22
C PHE A 49 -1.16 3.80 -2.62
N VAL A 50 -0.43 2.70 -2.49
CA VAL A 50 0.95 2.60 -2.96
C VAL A 50 1.11 1.36 -3.81
N THR A 51 1.88 1.40 -4.89
CA THR A 51 2.22 0.14 -5.58
C THR A 51 3.01 -0.76 -4.65
N GLU A 52 2.92 -2.09 -4.82
CA GLU A 52 3.66 -3.03 -3.96
C GLU A 52 5.18 -2.80 -4.02
N GLN A 53 5.71 -2.36 -5.16
CA GLN A 53 7.12 -1.96 -5.28
C GLN A 53 7.45 -0.77 -4.36
N VAL A 54 6.60 0.25 -4.31
CA VAL A 54 6.76 1.38 -3.38
C VAL A 54 6.63 0.90 -1.94
N ALA A 55 5.69 0.00 -1.65
CA ALA A 55 5.49 -0.54 -0.30
C ALA A 55 6.77 -1.21 0.25
N LEU A 56 7.53 -1.93 -0.59
CA LEU A 56 8.83 -2.50 -0.23
C LEU A 56 9.83 -1.42 0.19
N TRP A 57 9.92 -0.33 -0.57
CA TRP A 57 10.84 0.78 -0.28
C TRP A 57 10.52 1.48 1.04
N ILE A 58 9.25 1.53 1.44
CA ILE A 58 8.80 2.31 2.60
C ILE A 58 8.22 1.45 3.74
N GLU A 59 8.63 0.19 3.86
CA GLU A 59 8.07 -0.76 4.83
C GLU A 59 8.09 -0.23 6.27
N MET A 60 9.20 0.40 6.68
CA MET A 60 9.32 1.03 8.01
C MET A 60 8.30 2.14 8.24
N LEU A 61 8.01 2.93 7.20
CA LEU A 61 7.02 4.01 7.26
C LEU A 61 5.60 3.44 7.39
N ILE A 62 5.30 2.37 6.65
CA ILE A 62 4.01 1.67 6.74
C ILE A 62 3.79 1.12 8.15
N LYS A 63 4.78 0.40 8.71
CA LYS A 63 4.70 -0.14 10.09
C LYS A 63 4.43 0.95 11.12
N ARG A 64 5.01 2.15 10.97
CA ARG A 64 4.77 3.29 11.87
C ARG A 64 3.31 3.75 11.85
N TYR A 65 2.62 3.65 10.71
CA TYR A 65 1.24 4.08 10.57
C TYR A 65 0.22 2.96 10.85
N GLN A 66 0.61 1.69 10.83
CA GLN A 66 -0.29 0.56 11.15
C GLN A 66 -0.95 0.65 12.53
N ALA A 67 -0.27 1.27 13.51
CA ALA A 67 -0.82 1.45 14.86
C ALA A 67 -1.79 2.66 14.99
N ARG A 68 -2.06 3.37 13.89
CA ARG A 68 -2.90 4.58 13.88
C ARG A 68 -4.08 4.39 12.94
N PRO A 69 -5.24 5.00 13.22
CA PRO A 69 -6.39 4.91 12.32
C PRO A 69 -6.14 5.62 10.98
N TYR A 70 -5.29 6.66 10.95
CA TYR A 70 -4.98 7.41 9.73
C TYR A 70 -3.51 7.86 9.63
N PRO A 71 -2.96 7.94 8.41
CA PRO A 71 -3.59 7.52 7.14
C PRO A 71 -3.64 5.99 7.01
N VAL A 72 -4.59 5.49 6.23
CA VAL A 72 -4.59 4.08 5.80
C VAL A 72 -3.67 3.98 4.58
N ILE A 73 -2.61 3.16 4.66
CA ILE A 73 -1.69 2.92 3.54
C ILE A 73 -1.95 1.53 2.99
N VAL A 74 -2.37 1.43 1.73
CA VAL A 74 -2.81 0.19 1.10
C VAL A 74 -1.90 -0.15 -0.10
N PRO A 75 -1.14 -1.25 -0.03
CA PRO A 75 -0.41 -1.77 -1.18
C PRO A 75 -1.36 -2.27 -2.28
N ILE A 76 -1.08 -1.93 -3.53
CA ILE A 76 -1.80 -2.41 -4.71
C ILE A 76 -0.83 -2.93 -5.78
N PRO A 77 -1.26 -3.83 -6.66
CA PRO A 77 -0.45 -4.25 -7.80
C PRO A 77 -0.05 -3.05 -8.70
N SER A 78 1.08 -3.20 -9.38
CA SER A 78 1.51 -2.32 -10.47
C SER A 78 1.09 -2.89 -11.83
N ALA A 79 1.31 -2.15 -12.91
CA ALA A 79 1.15 -2.62 -14.28
C ALA A 79 2.06 -3.82 -14.60
N GLU A 80 3.21 -3.94 -13.92
CA GLU A 80 4.12 -5.09 -14.02
C GLU A 80 3.64 -6.32 -13.22
N GLY A 81 2.52 -6.19 -12.49
CA GLY A 81 1.94 -7.23 -11.65
C GLY A 81 2.08 -6.97 -10.15
N ASN A 82 1.82 -8.03 -9.36
CA ASN A 82 1.96 -8.02 -7.90
C ASN A 82 3.28 -8.69 -7.47
N LYS A 83 3.77 -8.32 -6.28
CA LYS A 83 4.90 -8.89 -5.55
C LYS A 83 4.43 -9.78 -4.38
N GLY A 84 3.12 -10.02 -4.26
CA GLY A 84 2.51 -10.87 -3.22
C GLY A 84 2.36 -10.21 -1.84
N LEU A 85 2.72 -8.92 -1.68
CA LEU A 85 2.77 -8.28 -0.37
C LEU A 85 1.42 -8.20 0.31
N GLY A 86 0.36 -7.90 -0.44
CA GLY A 86 -1.00 -7.85 0.12
C GLY A 86 -1.41 -9.18 0.74
N LEU A 87 -1.25 -10.28 -0.02
CA LEU A 87 -1.61 -11.63 0.45
C LEU A 87 -0.73 -12.10 1.61
N MET A 88 0.57 -11.85 1.54
CA MET A 88 1.50 -12.14 2.64
C MET A 88 1.09 -11.41 3.91
N GLY A 89 0.72 -10.13 3.81
CA GLY A 89 0.24 -9.34 4.93
C GLY A 89 -1.06 -9.87 5.53
N ILE A 90 -2.01 -10.30 4.69
CA ILE A 90 -3.25 -10.95 5.15
C ILE A 90 -2.94 -12.24 5.91
N LYS A 91 -2.12 -13.13 5.32
CA LYS A 91 -1.71 -14.39 5.97
C LYS A 91 -1.06 -14.14 7.33
N ALA A 92 -0.08 -13.23 7.40
CA ALA A 92 0.59 -12.87 8.64
C ALA A 92 -0.37 -12.31 9.71
N ASN A 93 -1.34 -11.49 9.29
CA ASN A 93 -2.35 -10.96 10.21
C ASN A 93 -3.29 -12.05 10.74
N VAL A 94 -3.68 -13.01 9.90
CA VAL A 94 -4.51 -14.17 10.29
C VAL A 94 -3.77 -15.06 11.29
N GLU A 95 -2.52 -15.42 10.99
CA GLU A 95 -1.67 -16.20 11.89
C GLU A 95 -1.48 -15.47 13.23
N LYS A 96 -1.23 -14.17 13.20
CA LYS A 96 -1.09 -13.36 14.42
C LYS A 96 -2.36 -13.30 15.27
N ALA A 97 -3.54 -13.26 14.63
CA ALA A 97 -4.81 -13.12 15.33
C ALA A 97 -5.37 -14.45 15.86
N ILE A 98 -5.16 -15.54 15.13
CA ILE A 98 -5.82 -16.84 15.37
C ILE A 98 -4.82 -17.92 15.80
N GLY A 99 -3.54 -17.74 15.52
CA GLY A 99 -2.47 -18.70 15.81
C GLY A 99 -2.26 -19.77 14.74
N ALA A 100 -3.03 -19.72 13.65
CA ALA A 100 -2.94 -20.65 12.52
C ALA A 100 -3.36 -19.95 11.22
N ASP A 101 -2.82 -20.41 10.09
CA ASP A 101 -3.31 -20.00 8.78
C ASP A 101 -4.60 -20.75 8.45
N ILE A 102 -5.74 -20.12 8.69
CA ILE A 102 -7.04 -20.72 8.39
C ILE A 102 -7.54 -20.45 6.96
N LEU A 103 -6.89 -19.54 6.22
CA LEU A 103 -7.37 -19.08 4.92
C LEU A 103 -6.73 -19.82 3.75
N PHE A 104 -5.47 -20.23 3.88
CA PHE A 104 -4.70 -20.75 2.75
C PHE A 104 -4.30 -22.22 2.88
N ASP A 105 -4.61 -22.89 3.99
CA ASP A 105 -4.26 -24.30 4.32
C ASP A 105 -5.10 -25.36 3.57
N LYS A 106 -5.73 -25.01 2.44
CA LYS A 106 -6.65 -25.91 1.68
C LYS A 106 -6.37 -26.02 0.17
N LYS A 107 -5.17 -25.68 -0.30
CA LYS A 107 -4.80 -25.90 -1.73
C LYS A 107 -3.35 -26.38 -1.89
N GLU A 108 -3.13 -27.64 -1.57
CA GLU A 108 -2.06 -28.47 -2.17
C GLU A 108 -2.62 -29.82 -2.65
N ASP A 109 -3.83 -29.83 -3.21
CA ASP A 109 -4.33 -30.97 -3.98
C ASP A 109 -4.47 -30.56 -5.45
N LYS A 110 -3.34 -30.62 -6.18
CA LYS A 110 -3.27 -30.99 -7.59
C LYS A 110 -1.83 -31.21 -8.05
#